data_AF-A3F4V1-F1
#
_entry.id   AF-A3F4V1-F1
#
_cell.length_a   1.000
_cell.length_b   1.000
_cell.length_c   1.000
_cell.angle_alpha   90.00
_cell.angle_beta   90.00
_cell.angle_gamma   90.00
#
_symmetry.space_group_name_H-M   'P 1'
#
loop_
_entity.id
_entity.type
_entity.pdbx_description
1 polymer ?
#
loop_
_entity_poly.entity_id
_entity_poly.type
_entity_poly.pdbx_seq_one_letter_code
_entity_poly.pdbx_strand_id
1 'polypeptide(L)'
;GGGGGGGGGGARENACGQTHRTRSSREVLSKPRPSSMSPQRRAVPPACSSDIAHRFHERSDPSGSSFRSRVVEFDGESEQQLSCSYKTERADQRALRGELTARTQFDKSYKGAISIDECSPDGRYIVITNNGNTAENLNGWRIVRNIEHGKQIIRFTFGDTLMLPKSSRKIWARGQRGLDAGPKDLESPYSTWGVGGYIYTTLFTMDGEERATHAQRAEFNLS
;
A
#
# COMPACT_ATOMS: atom_id res chain seq x y z
N GLY A 1 -52.46 59.15 38.29
CA GLY A 1 -52.76 59.40 36.87
C GLY A 1 -52.13 58.27 36.07
N GLY A 2 -52.70 57.75 35.00
CA GLY A 2 -53.83 58.14 34.18
C GLY A 2 -53.56 57.59 32.78
N GLY A 3 -54.56 56.94 32.17
CA GLY A 3 -54.59 56.51 30.76
C GLY A 3 -53.91 55.16 30.46
N GLY A 4 -54.46 54.23 29.70
CA GLY A 4 -55.71 54.21 28.91
C GLY A 4 -55.50 53.40 27.62
N GLY A 5 -56.44 52.49 27.30
CA GLY A 5 -56.66 51.87 25.99
C GLY A 5 -55.81 50.62 25.68
N GLY A 6 -56.32 49.48 25.19
CA GLY A 6 -57.63 49.17 24.60
C GLY A 6 -57.45 48.41 23.26
N GLY A 7 -58.12 47.26 23.11
CA GLY A 7 -58.23 46.46 21.86
C GLY A 7 -57.58 45.08 22.03
N GLY A 8 -58.30 43.97 22.16
CA GLY A 8 -59.34 43.44 21.25
C GLY A 8 -58.63 42.78 20.07
N GLY A 9 -58.75 41.50 19.73
CA GLY A 9 -59.66 40.41 20.03
C GLY A 9 -59.39 39.33 18.96
N GLY A 10 -59.91 38.11 19.13
CA GLY A 10 -59.94 37.13 18.03
C GLY A 10 -59.41 35.75 18.38
N ALA A 11 -60.25 34.98 19.07
CA ALA A 11 -60.22 33.53 19.04
C ALA A 11 -60.47 33.01 17.60
N ARG A 12 -59.89 31.86 17.26
CA ARG A 12 -60.61 30.75 16.59
C ARG A 12 -59.76 29.48 16.50
N GLU A 13 -60.40 28.41 16.95
CA GLU A 13 -60.05 26.99 16.86
C GLU A 13 -60.18 26.43 15.43
N ASN A 14 -59.87 25.12 15.33
CA ASN A 14 -60.19 24.14 14.28
C ASN A 14 -59.10 23.92 13.21
N ALA A 15 -58.79 22.72 12.74
CA ALA A 15 -59.27 21.37 13.06
C ALA A 15 -58.30 20.32 12.49
N CYS A 16 -58.51 19.10 13.00
CA CYS A 16 -58.03 17.79 12.56
C CYS A 16 -58.03 17.56 11.03
N GLY A 17 -57.04 16.81 10.56
CA GLY A 17 -57.00 16.19 9.23
C GLY A 17 -56.16 14.92 9.23
N GLN A 18 -56.73 13.80 9.68
CA GLN A 18 -56.33 12.46 9.23
C GLN A 18 -56.87 12.24 7.81
N THR A 19 -56.10 11.63 6.91
CA THR A 19 -56.59 10.52 6.07
C THR A 19 -55.45 9.77 5.38
N HIS A 20 -55.60 8.46 5.47
CA HIS A 20 -54.91 7.33 4.86
C HIS A 20 -54.53 7.47 3.38
N ARG A 21 -53.46 6.78 2.98
CA ARG A 21 -53.49 5.87 1.81
C ARG A 21 -52.36 4.83 1.84
N THR A 22 -52.79 3.60 2.05
CA THR A 22 -52.12 2.34 1.71
C THR A 22 -52.01 2.17 0.19
N ARG A 23 -50.87 1.65 -0.32
CA ARG A 23 -50.91 0.67 -1.42
C ARG A 23 -49.61 -0.15 -1.53
N SER A 24 -49.73 -1.40 -1.11
CA SER A 24 -48.91 -2.55 -1.50
C SER A 24 -49.17 -2.92 -2.96
N SER A 25 -48.16 -3.42 -3.68
CA SER A 25 -48.21 -4.55 -4.64
C SER A 25 -47.24 -4.38 -5.81
N ARG A 26 -46.17 -5.20 -5.90
CA ARG A 26 -46.07 -6.36 -6.81
C ARG A 26 -44.64 -6.87 -6.94
N GLU A 27 -44.56 -8.19 -6.81
CA GLU A 27 -43.42 -9.05 -7.06
C GLU A 27 -42.96 -9.01 -8.51
N VAL A 28 -41.65 -9.11 -8.74
CA VAL A 28 -41.12 -9.84 -9.90
C VAL A 28 -39.97 -10.73 -9.41
N LEU A 29 -40.31 -12.01 -9.28
CA LEU A 29 -39.40 -13.13 -9.09
C LEU A 29 -38.83 -13.53 -10.45
N SER A 30 -37.52 -13.47 -10.62
CA SER A 30 -36.84 -14.25 -11.67
C SER A 30 -35.54 -14.84 -11.13
N LYS A 31 -35.55 -16.18 -11.07
CA LYS A 31 -34.52 -17.09 -10.55
C LYS A 31 -33.20 -17.04 -11.36
N PRO A 32 -32.08 -17.47 -10.76
CA PRO A 32 -30.77 -17.53 -11.41
C PRO A 32 -30.65 -18.71 -12.38
N ARG A 33 -29.83 -18.55 -13.42
CA ARG A 33 -29.47 -19.60 -14.38
C ARG A 33 -28.14 -20.26 -13.94
N PRO A 34 -28.11 -21.56 -13.62
CA PRO A 34 -26.85 -22.27 -13.38
C PRO A 34 -26.36 -22.90 -14.69
N SER A 35 -25.19 -22.48 -15.18
CA SER A 35 -24.44 -23.23 -16.19
C SER A 35 -23.20 -23.83 -15.54
N SER A 36 -23.39 -25.09 -15.15
CA SER A 36 -22.38 -26.08 -14.79
C SER A 36 -21.48 -26.37 -16.00
N MET A 37 -20.16 -26.29 -15.84
CA MET A 37 -19.19 -27.12 -16.57
C MET A 37 -17.98 -27.35 -15.65
N SER A 38 -17.84 -28.59 -15.17
CA SER A 38 -16.67 -29.12 -14.47
C SER A 38 -15.68 -29.76 -15.48
N PRO A 39 -14.43 -30.08 -15.08
CA PRO A 39 -13.25 -30.00 -15.93
C PRO A 39 -12.94 -31.30 -16.69
N GLN A 40 -12.46 -31.18 -17.93
CA GLN A 40 -11.83 -32.31 -18.62
C GLN A 40 -10.33 -32.34 -18.36
N ARG A 41 -9.94 -33.30 -17.51
CA ARG A 41 -8.59 -33.82 -17.34
C ARG A 41 -8.26 -34.63 -18.60
N ARG A 42 -7.20 -34.28 -19.34
CA ARG A 42 -6.64 -35.17 -20.36
C ARG A 42 -5.21 -35.54 -20.01
N ALA A 43 -5.03 -36.84 -19.85
CA ALA A 43 -3.81 -37.51 -19.46
C ALA A 43 -2.77 -37.52 -20.60
N VAL A 44 -1.52 -37.54 -20.17
CA VAL A 44 -0.30 -37.75 -20.96
C VAL A 44 -0.29 -39.20 -21.49
N PRO A 45 0.04 -39.45 -22.76
CA PRO A 45 0.44 -40.79 -23.23
C PRO A 45 1.96 -41.00 -23.09
N PRO A 46 2.41 -42.26 -22.89
CA PRO A 46 3.79 -42.59 -22.54
C PRO A 46 4.73 -42.66 -23.75
N ALA A 47 6.02 -42.59 -23.44
CA ALA A 47 7.14 -42.73 -24.35
C ALA A 47 7.14 -44.07 -25.13
N CYS A 48 7.62 -44.00 -26.37
CA CYS A 48 8.05 -45.17 -27.13
C CYS A 48 9.55 -45.03 -27.44
N SER A 49 10.28 -46.10 -27.14
CA SER A 49 11.71 -46.29 -27.34
C SER A 49 11.93 -47.03 -28.66
N SER A 50 12.91 -46.61 -29.47
CA SER A 50 13.88 -47.50 -30.11
C SER A 50 14.87 -46.70 -30.97
N ASP A 51 16.14 -47.02 -30.75
CA ASP A 51 17.37 -46.54 -31.38
C ASP A 51 17.44 -46.64 -32.91
N ILE A 52 18.31 -45.81 -33.53
CA ILE A 52 19.35 -46.21 -34.52
C ILE A 52 20.28 -45.00 -34.80
N ALA A 53 21.43 -45.01 -34.13
CA ALA A 53 22.80 -44.98 -34.63
C ALA A 53 23.32 -43.95 -35.70
N HIS A 54 24.42 -43.29 -35.29
CA HIS A 54 25.60 -42.80 -36.04
C HIS A 54 25.52 -41.56 -36.96
N ARG A 55 26.14 -40.45 -36.52
CA ARG A 55 27.39 -39.91 -37.13
C ARG A 55 28.02 -38.79 -36.26
N PHE A 56 29.31 -38.91 -35.97
CA PHE A 56 30.13 -37.99 -35.18
C PHE A 56 30.28 -36.60 -35.83
N HIS A 57 30.38 -35.54 -35.00
CA HIS A 57 31.54 -34.63 -34.99
C HIS A 57 31.68 -33.93 -33.63
N GLU A 58 32.92 -33.95 -33.19
CA GLU A 58 33.52 -33.58 -31.91
C GLU A 58 33.56 -32.07 -31.70
N ARG A 59 33.12 -31.59 -30.54
CA ARG A 59 33.66 -30.35 -29.93
C ARG A 59 33.75 -30.53 -28.41
N SER A 60 34.98 -30.42 -27.96
CA SER A 60 35.47 -30.60 -26.60
C SER A 60 35.02 -29.45 -25.68
N ASP A 61 34.38 -29.77 -24.56
CA ASP A 61 34.26 -28.86 -23.41
C ASP A 61 35.31 -29.24 -22.35
N PRO A 62 36.29 -28.37 -22.05
CA PRO A 62 37.22 -28.62 -20.96
C PRO A 62 36.60 -28.29 -19.60
N SER A 63 36.57 -29.32 -18.76
CA SER A 63 36.61 -29.36 -17.30
C SER A 63 36.83 -28.06 -16.53
N GLY A 64 35.99 -27.89 -15.50
CA GLY A 64 36.43 -27.83 -14.10
C GLY A 64 37.19 -26.59 -13.63
N SER A 65 36.66 -25.91 -12.62
CA SER A 65 37.25 -25.98 -11.27
C SER A 65 36.51 -25.10 -10.27
N SER A 66 36.12 -25.75 -9.17
CA SER A 66 35.77 -25.12 -7.91
C SER A 66 37.05 -24.65 -7.23
N PHE A 67 37.11 -23.37 -6.84
CA PHE A 67 38.14 -22.87 -5.93
C PHE A 67 37.53 -21.93 -4.87
N ARG A 68 37.44 -22.48 -3.66
CA ARG A 68 37.79 -21.90 -2.34
C ARG A 68 37.40 -20.44 -2.06
N SER A 69 36.46 -20.31 -1.11
CA SER A 69 36.26 -19.13 -0.27
C SER A 69 37.57 -18.69 0.39
N ARG A 70 37.87 -17.39 0.32
CA ARG A 70 38.95 -16.75 1.08
C ARG A 70 38.32 -15.75 2.04
N VAL A 71 38.62 -15.91 3.31
CA VAL A 71 38.32 -14.98 4.41
C VAL A 71 39.05 -13.66 4.12
N VAL A 72 38.39 -12.52 4.31
CA VAL A 72 39.02 -11.19 4.33
C VAL A 72 38.84 -10.60 5.72
N GLU A 73 39.97 -10.28 6.34
CA GLU A 73 40.07 -9.53 7.59
C GLU A 73 39.76 -8.04 7.32
N PHE A 74 39.14 -7.40 8.31
CA PHE A 74 38.60 -6.05 8.28
C PHE A 74 39.55 -5.11 8.99
N ASP A 75 39.98 -4.05 8.30
CA ASP A 75 40.53 -2.83 8.91
C ASP A 75 40.14 -1.61 8.06
N GLY A 76 39.66 -0.55 8.72
CA GLY A 76 39.81 0.84 8.27
C GLY A 76 38.75 1.41 7.32
N GLU A 77 37.82 2.18 7.90
CA GLU A 77 37.29 3.47 7.42
C GLU A 77 37.26 3.76 5.91
N SER A 78 36.07 3.77 5.29
CA SER A 78 35.66 4.78 4.27
C SER A 78 34.26 4.51 3.69
N GLU A 79 33.72 5.57 3.08
CA GLU A 79 32.32 5.84 2.73
C GLU A 79 31.62 4.78 1.87
N GLN A 80 30.36 4.49 2.24
CA GLN A 80 29.51 3.54 1.52
C GLN A 80 28.95 4.17 0.23
N GLN A 81 29.73 4.12 -0.85
CA GLN A 81 29.23 4.37 -2.20
C GLN A 81 28.54 3.09 -2.72
N LEU A 82 27.22 3.03 -2.59
CA LEU A 82 26.40 1.92 -3.11
C LEU A 82 26.34 2.01 -4.64
N SER A 83 27.25 1.31 -5.33
CA SER A 83 27.21 1.14 -6.78
C SER A 83 26.37 -0.09 -7.16
N CYS A 84 25.25 0.14 -7.85
CA CYS A 84 24.46 -0.93 -8.45
C CYS A 84 25.03 -1.26 -9.84
N SER A 85 25.81 -2.34 -9.93
CA SER A 85 26.31 -2.85 -11.21
C SER A 85 25.33 -3.87 -11.80
N TYR A 86 24.52 -3.44 -12.78
CA TYR A 86 23.87 -4.36 -13.70
C TYR A 86 24.94 -4.88 -14.67
N LYS A 87 25.06 -6.21 -14.79
CA LYS A 87 25.92 -6.81 -15.81
C LYS A 87 25.26 -6.58 -17.17
N THR A 88 25.66 -5.52 -17.88
CA THR A 88 25.37 -5.42 -19.31
C THR A 88 26.40 -6.24 -20.07
N GLU A 89 25.92 -7.13 -20.94
CA GLU A 89 26.78 -7.86 -21.86
C GLU A 89 27.52 -6.87 -22.78
N ARG A 90 28.72 -7.25 -23.17
CA ARG A 90 29.72 -6.43 -23.86
C ARG A 90 29.16 -5.73 -25.10
N ALA A 91 28.85 -4.44 -24.97
CA ALA A 91 28.80 -3.49 -26.07
C ALA A 91 29.38 -2.15 -25.58
N ASP A 92 30.48 -1.75 -26.21
CA ASP A 92 31.15 -0.44 -26.20
C ASP A 92 31.44 0.28 -24.87
N GLN A 93 32.69 0.10 -24.43
CA GLN A 93 33.33 0.79 -23.31
C GLN A 93 33.68 2.28 -23.54
N ARG A 94 33.07 3.02 -24.46
CA ARG A 94 33.34 4.47 -24.61
C ARG A 94 32.11 5.26 -25.01
N ALA A 95 31.21 5.49 -24.04
CA ALA A 95 30.43 6.74 -23.86
C ALA A 95 29.18 6.51 -23.00
N LEU A 96 29.32 6.16 -21.72
CA LEU A 96 28.20 6.35 -20.76
C LEU A 96 28.65 6.25 -19.29
N ARG A 97 29.61 7.09 -18.88
CA ARG A 97 29.88 7.31 -17.45
C ARG A 97 29.18 8.60 -16.99
N GLY A 98 27.89 8.71 -17.29
CA GLY A 98 27.04 9.69 -16.64
C GLY A 98 26.79 9.22 -15.21
N GLU A 99 27.09 10.06 -14.23
CA GLU A 99 26.82 9.75 -12.82
C GLU A 99 25.31 9.81 -12.60
N LEU A 100 24.66 8.65 -12.48
CA LEU A 100 23.24 8.57 -12.17
C LEU A 100 23.02 9.03 -10.73
N THR A 101 22.48 10.23 -10.55
CA THR A 101 22.04 10.69 -9.23
C THR A 101 20.55 10.40 -9.07
N ALA A 102 20.20 9.67 -8.01
CA ALA A 102 18.82 9.39 -7.66
C ALA A 102 18.40 10.31 -6.50
N ARG A 103 17.38 11.14 -6.70
CA ARG A 103 16.79 12.00 -5.67
C ARG A 103 15.35 11.58 -5.44
N THR A 104 14.94 11.40 -4.19
CA THR A 104 13.53 11.18 -3.86
C THR A 104 12.92 12.46 -3.31
N GLN A 105 11.81 12.91 -3.91
CA GLN A 105 11.00 14.01 -3.42
C GLN A 105 9.81 13.50 -2.59
N PHE A 106 9.42 14.29 -1.60
CA PHE A 106 8.29 14.00 -0.73
C PHE A 106 7.31 15.17 -0.70
N ASP A 107 6.02 14.85 -0.78
CA ASP A 107 4.93 15.80 -0.56
C ASP A 107 4.00 15.21 0.50
N LYS A 108 3.65 15.99 1.53
CA LYS A 108 2.87 15.52 2.67
C LYS A 108 1.81 16.56 3.03
N SER A 109 0.61 16.11 3.32
CA SER A 109 -0.45 16.95 3.86
C SER A 109 -1.28 16.19 4.88
N TYR A 110 -1.93 16.90 5.80
CA TYR A 110 -2.85 16.29 6.75
C TYR A 110 -3.89 17.29 7.26
N LYS A 111 -5.01 16.76 7.74
CA LYS A 111 -6.15 17.47 8.32
C LYS A 111 -6.43 16.90 9.71
N GLY A 112 -6.60 17.79 10.68
CA GLY A 112 -6.77 17.39 12.07
C GLY A 112 -5.46 16.94 12.71
N ALA A 113 -5.53 15.93 13.57
CA ALA A 113 -4.43 15.57 14.45
C ALA A 113 -3.44 14.55 13.87
N ILE A 114 -3.88 13.67 12.98
CA ILE A 114 -3.07 12.52 12.53
C ILE A 114 -2.40 12.81 11.19
N SER A 115 -1.07 12.65 11.14
CA SER A 115 -0.25 12.76 9.92
C SER A 115 0.39 11.42 9.53
N ILE A 116 0.83 11.33 8.28
CA ILE A 116 1.76 10.30 7.79
C ILE A 116 3.14 10.96 7.69
N ASP A 117 4.02 10.64 8.63
CA ASP A 117 5.31 11.33 8.75
C ASP A 117 6.40 10.68 7.90
N GLU A 118 6.35 9.37 7.73
CA GLU A 118 7.38 8.67 6.97
C GLU A 118 6.78 7.46 6.27
N CYS A 119 7.28 7.18 5.07
CA CYS A 119 7.04 5.94 4.37
C CYS A 119 8.38 5.38 3.94
N SER A 120 8.71 4.17 4.36
CA SER A 120 10.02 3.59 4.03
C SER A 120 10.13 3.35 2.52
N PRO A 121 11.21 3.80 1.85
CA PRO A 121 11.38 3.63 0.40
C PRO A 121 11.55 2.16 -0.01
N ASP A 122 12.02 1.31 0.91
CA ASP A 122 12.14 -0.15 0.74
C ASP A 122 10.84 -0.91 1.11
N GLY A 123 9.77 -0.18 1.49
CA GLY A 123 8.49 -0.77 1.84
C GLY A 123 8.48 -1.51 3.19
N ARG A 124 9.44 -1.31 4.09
CA ARG A 124 9.45 -1.98 5.40
C ARG A 124 8.42 -1.44 6.40
N TYR A 125 8.10 -0.16 6.37
CA TYR A 125 7.16 0.45 7.32
C TYR A 125 6.54 1.75 6.81
N ILE A 126 5.51 2.20 7.53
CA ILE A 126 4.91 3.54 7.47
C ILE A 126 4.89 4.10 8.90
N VAL A 127 5.17 5.38 9.09
CA VAL A 127 5.08 6.07 10.39
C VAL A 127 3.92 7.04 10.37
N ILE A 128 3.07 6.96 11.40
CA ILE A 128 2.02 7.94 11.66
C ILE A 128 2.26 8.64 12.98
N THR A 129 1.82 9.89 13.08
CA THR A 129 1.98 10.70 14.29
C THR A 129 0.68 11.39 14.63
N ASN A 130 0.35 11.41 15.92
CA ASN A 130 -0.68 12.27 16.47
C ASN A 130 -0.05 13.59 16.92
N ASN A 131 -0.19 14.62 16.09
CA ASN A 131 0.24 15.99 16.37
C ASN A 131 -0.76 16.77 17.22
N GLY A 132 -1.92 16.20 17.53
CA GLY A 132 -2.94 16.81 18.37
C GLY A 132 -2.57 16.86 19.85
N ASN A 133 -3.48 17.43 20.63
CA ASN A 133 -3.38 17.54 22.09
C ASN A 133 -4.29 16.53 22.80
N THR A 134 -5.06 15.74 22.04
CA THR A 134 -6.01 14.74 22.53
C THR A 134 -5.68 13.36 21.98
N ALA A 135 -6.09 12.32 22.70
CA ALA A 135 -5.97 10.96 22.20
C ALA A 135 -6.96 10.74 21.05
N GLU A 136 -6.57 9.96 20.06
CA GLU A 136 -7.35 9.66 18.86
C GLU A 136 -7.47 8.14 18.69
N ASN A 137 -8.68 7.62 18.56
CA ASN A 137 -8.87 6.20 18.25
C ASN A 137 -8.99 6.01 16.74
N LEU A 138 -8.07 5.21 16.17
CA LEU A 138 -8.02 4.93 14.75
C LEU A 138 -8.84 3.71 14.33
N ASN A 139 -9.65 3.12 15.21
CA ASN A 139 -10.44 1.94 14.88
C ASN A 139 -11.28 2.16 13.59
N GLY A 140 -11.11 1.26 12.62
CA GLY A 140 -11.80 1.32 11.33
C GLY A 140 -11.20 2.30 10.32
N TRP A 141 -10.22 3.13 10.70
CA TRP A 141 -9.47 3.96 9.75
C TRP A 141 -8.65 3.10 8.80
N ARG A 142 -8.27 3.66 7.64
CA ARG A 142 -7.58 2.89 6.60
C ARG A 142 -6.42 3.64 5.98
N ILE A 143 -5.29 2.96 5.82
CA ILE A 143 -4.23 3.37 4.91
C ILE A 143 -4.48 2.73 3.55
N VAL A 144 -4.47 3.53 2.49
CA VAL A 144 -4.45 3.09 1.10
C VAL A 144 -3.14 3.56 0.48
N ARG A 145 -2.29 2.62 0.08
CA ARG A 145 -1.00 2.89 -0.55
C ARG A 145 -1.03 2.41 -2.00
N ASN A 146 -0.97 3.37 -2.91
CA ASN A 146 -0.99 3.17 -4.35
C ASN A 146 0.45 3.28 -4.89
N ILE A 147 0.94 2.21 -5.49
CA ILE A 147 2.28 2.09 -6.06
C ILE A 147 2.18 2.06 -7.58
N GLU A 148 2.97 2.90 -8.25
CA GLU A 148 3.07 2.98 -9.72
C GLU A 148 1.70 3.09 -10.40
N HIS A 149 0.94 4.13 -10.04
CA HIS A 149 -0.35 4.47 -10.66
C HIS A 149 -1.36 3.29 -10.72
N GLY A 150 -1.40 2.47 -9.68
CA GLY A 150 -2.36 1.39 -9.51
C GLY A 150 -1.82 0.01 -9.83
N LYS A 151 -0.56 -0.12 -10.25
CA LYS A 151 0.09 -1.42 -10.47
C LYS A 151 0.01 -2.31 -9.23
N GLN A 152 0.12 -1.71 -8.04
CA GLN A 152 -0.14 -2.37 -6.78
C GLN A 152 -0.87 -1.42 -5.83
N ILE A 153 -1.91 -1.92 -5.16
CA ILE A 153 -2.65 -1.17 -4.14
C ILE A 153 -2.70 -2.00 -2.87
N ILE A 154 -2.18 -1.44 -1.78
CA ILE A 154 -2.18 -2.05 -0.46
C ILE A 154 -3.18 -1.30 0.42
N ARG A 155 -4.03 -2.04 1.15
CA ARG A 155 -5.09 -1.48 2.01
C ARG A 155 -4.98 -2.04 3.41
N PHE A 156 -4.56 -1.22 4.36
CA PHE A 156 -4.48 -1.62 5.76
C PHE A 156 -5.60 -0.93 6.56
N THR A 157 -6.34 -1.71 7.35
CA THR A 157 -7.38 -1.17 8.24
C THR A 157 -6.91 -1.32 9.68
N PHE A 158 -6.98 -0.23 10.44
CA PHE A 158 -6.65 -0.24 11.86
C PHE A 158 -7.75 -0.96 12.65
N GLY A 159 -7.34 -1.83 13.58
CA GLY A 159 -8.20 -2.28 14.66
C GLY A 159 -8.26 -1.26 15.79
N ASP A 160 -8.67 -1.67 16.99
CA ASP A 160 -8.70 -0.80 18.17
C ASP A 160 -7.30 -0.25 18.51
N THR A 161 -7.03 0.98 18.09
CA THR A 161 -5.70 1.58 18.08
C THR A 161 -5.80 3.01 18.61
N LEU A 162 -5.52 3.18 19.91
CA LEU A 162 -5.50 4.49 20.55
C LEU A 162 -4.15 5.20 20.38
N MET A 163 -4.10 6.29 19.64
CA MET A 163 -2.94 7.18 19.53
C MET A 163 -2.97 8.23 20.64
N LEU A 164 -1.94 8.25 21.50
CA LEU A 164 -1.81 9.28 22.53
C LEU A 164 -1.41 10.64 21.91
N PRO A 165 -1.68 11.77 22.57
CA PRO A 165 -1.18 13.07 22.12
C PRO A 165 0.33 13.07 21.94
N LYS A 166 0.83 13.74 20.90
CA LYS A 166 2.27 13.89 20.60
C LYS A 166 3.02 12.55 20.53
N SER A 167 2.34 11.48 20.10
CA SER A 167 2.93 10.14 19.96
C SER A 167 2.98 9.70 18.50
N SER A 168 3.96 8.86 18.19
CA SER A 168 4.13 8.24 16.87
C SER A 168 4.04 6.73 17.00
N ARG A 169 3.60 6.08 15.92
CA ARG A 169 3.60 4.63 15.78
C ARG A 169 4.11 4.24 14.41
N LYS A 170 4.94 3.20 14.37
CA LYS A 170 5.40 2.59 13.14
C LYS A 170 4.52 1.39 12.82
N ILE A 171 3.99 1.32 11.59
CA ILE A 171 3.28 0.16 11.07
C ILE A 171 4.24 -0.61 10.17
N TRP A 172 4.78 -1.70 10.70
CA TRP A 172 5.73 -2.57 10.03
C TRP A 172 5.04 -3.48 9.00
N ALA A 173 5.74 -3.83 7.94
CA ALA A 173 5.41 -4.98 7.12
C ALA A 173 5.69 -6.28 7.91
N ARG A 174 4.92 -7.32 7.62
CA ARG A 174 5.02 -8.64 8.24
C ARG A 174 6.44 -9.20 8.13
N GLY A 175 7.05 -9.49 9.26
CA GLY A 175 8.42 -10.01 9.34
C GLY A 175 9.51 -8.97 9.07
N GLN A 176 9.17 -7.69 8.92
CA GLN A 176 10.13 -6.59 8.75
C GLN A 176 10.34 -5.77 10.03
N ARG A 177 9.74 -6.21 11.16
CA ARG A 177 9.83 -5.54 12.45
C ARG A 177 11.30 -5.45 12.90
N GLY A 178 11.81 -4.23 13.01
CA GLY A 178 13.19 -3.97 13.43
C GLY A 178 13.44 -4.24 14.91
N LEU A 179 14.71 -4.28 15.30
CA LEU A 179 15.13 -4.36 16.71
C LEU A 179 14.70 -3.12 17.51
N ASP A 180 14.51 -1.99 16.82
CA ASP A 180 14.05 -0.70 17.35
C ASP A 180 12.51 -0.62 17.49
N ALA A 181 11.77 -1.69 17.16
CA ALA A 181 10.32 -1.63 17.15
C ALA A 181 9.72 -1.47 18.55
N GLY A 182 8.97 -0.38 18.73
CA GLY A 182 8.34 -0.05 20.00
C GLY A 182 7.22 -1.03 20.39
N PRO A 183 6.86 -1.13 21.68
CA PRO A 183 5.81 -2.02 22.16
C PRO A 183 4.40 -1.65 21.67
N LYS A 184 4.23 -0.42 21.16
CA LYS A 184 2.96 0.10 20.60
C LYS A 184 2.95 0.15 19.07
N ASP A 185 4.05 -0.25 18.44
CA ASP A 185 4.11 -0.38 16.99
C ASP A 185 3.17 -1.49 16.51
N LEU A 186 2.74 -1.37 15.27
CA LEU A 186 1.79 -2.27 14.64
C LEU A 186 2.51 -3.11 13.58
N GLU A 187 1.97 -4.29 13.30
CA GLU A 187 2.41 -5.12 12.17
C GLU A 187 1.23 -5.33 11.22
N SER A 188 1.44 -5.02 9.95
CA SER A 188 0.47 -5.26 8.90
C SER A 188 0.53 -6.72 8.43
N PRO A 189 -0.55 -7.27 7.83
CA PRO A 189 -0.53 -8.64 7.31
C PRO A 189 0.30 -8.80 6.03
N TYR A 190 0.82 -7.71 5.47
CA TYR A 190 1.54 -7.69 4.20
C TYR A 190 3.04 -7.83 4.43
N SER A 191 3.73 -8.65 3.66
CA SER A 191 5.19 -8.82 3.76
C SER A 191 6.00 -7.59 3.32
N THR A 192 5.35 -6.61 2.69
CA THR A 192 5.93 -5.32 2.27
C THR A 192 4.81 -4.29 2.07
N TRP A 193 5.14 -3.01 2.25
CA TRP A 193 4.33 -1.85 1.84
C TRP A 193 4.53 -1.44 0.38
N GLY A 194 5.30 -2.22 -0.38
CA GLY A 194 5.58 -1.96 -1.79
C GLY A 194 6.69 -0.94 -2.01
N VAL A 195 7.35 -1.08 -3.15
CA VAL A 195 8.46 -0.25 -3.62
C VAL A 195 8.15 0.21 -5.04
N GLY A 196 8.51 1.45 -5.36
CA GLY A 196 8.27 2.07 -6.67
C GLY A 196 8.85 3.48 -6.74
N GLY A 197 8.94 4.00 -7.96
CA GLY A 197 9.38 5.37 -8.24
C GLY A 197 8.28 6.41 -7.98
N TYR A 198 7.01 6.05 -8.13
CA TYR A 198 5.89 6.89 -7.70
C TYR A 198 4.98 6.14 -6.73
N ILE A 199 4.86 6.64 -5.50
CA ILE A 199 4.01 6.05 -4.47
C ILE A 199 3.16 7.14 -3.82
N TYR A 200 1.85 6.89 -3.73
CA TYR A 200 0.91 7.78 -3.09
C TYR A 200 0.19 7.05 -1.95
N THR A 201 0.35 7.54 -0.72
CA THR A 201 -0.23 6.94 0.48
C THR A 201 -1.25 7.88 1.09
N THR A 202 -2.43 7.37 1.36
CA THR A 202 -3.53 8.15 1.93
C THR A 202 -4.08 7.48 3.18
N LEU A 203 -4.37 8.26 4.21
CA LEU A 203 -5.07 7.85 5.42
C LEU A 203 -6.51 8.34 5.36
N PHE A 204 -7.46 7.43 5.58
CA PHE A 204 -8.88 7.69 5.64
C PHE A 204 -9.43 7.40 7.03
N THR A 205 -10.42 8.17 7.47
CA THR A 205 -11.26 7.81 8.63
C THR A 205 -12.14 6.61 8.32
N MET A 206 -12.81 6.09 9.35
CA MET A 206 -13.84 5.06 9.20
C MET A 206 -14.98 5.50 8.26
N ASP A 207 -15.32 6.80 8.25
CA ASP A 207 -16.36 7.37 7.39
C ASP A 207 -15.90 7.60 5.93
N GLY A 208 -14.62 7.34 5.64
CA GLY A 208 -14.04 7.54 4.31
C GLY A 208 -13.54 8.95 4.04
N GLU A 209 -13.43 9.81 5.08
CA GLU A 209 -12.83 11.14 4.96
C GLU A 209 -11.30 11.03 4.84
N GLU A 210 -10.71 11.70 3.85
CA GLU A 210 -9.25 11.80 3.73
C GLU A 210 -8.66 12.70 4.83
N ARG A 211 -7.73 12.13 5.62
CA ARG A 211 -7.06 12.81 6.73
C ARG A 211 -5.61 13.13 6.51
N ALA A 212 -4.87 12.31 5.77
CA ALA A 212 -3.47 12.60 5.50
C ALA A 212 -3.03 11.96 4.19
N THR A 213 -2.06 12.59 3.54
CA THR A 213 -1.45 12.11 2.31
C THR A 213 0.06 12.21 2.37
N HIS A 214 0.74 11.28 1.70
CA HIS A 214 2.19 11.23 1.56
C HIS A 214 2.55 10.69 0.18
N ALA A 215 3.12 11.54 -0.67
CA ALA A 215 3.64 11.19 -1.99
C ALA A 215 5.16 10.99 -1.94
N GLN A 216 5.66 9.96 -2.62
CA GLN A 216 7.08 9.67 -2.83
C GLN A 216 7.34 9.63 -4.34
N ARG A 217 8.27 10.45 -4.82
CA ARG A 217 8.65 10.52 -6.24
C ARG A 217 10.16 10.40 -6.38
N ALA A 218 10.63 9.30 -6.97
CA ALA A 218 12.02 9.12 -7.33
C ALA A 218 12.30 9.78 -8.69
N GLU A 219 13.26 10.70 -8.70
CA GLU A 219 13.79 11.37 -9.87
C GLU A 219 15.20 10.83 -10.13
N PHE A 220 15.44 10.38 -11.35
CA PHE A 220 16.77 9.95 -11.79
C PHE A 220 17.29 10.98 -12.78
N ASN A 221 18.36 11.68 -12.39
CA ASN A 221 19.03 12.63 -13.26
C ASN A 221 20.31 12.00 -13.81
N LEU A 222 20.48 12.10 -15.13
CA LEU A 222 21.72 11.80 -15.82
C LEU A 222 22.53 13.10 -15.90
N SER A 223 23.71 13.14 -15.28
CA SER A 223 24.69 14.22 -15.41
C SER A 223 25.64 13.98 -16.59
#